data_AF-A0A6G3PW74-F1
#
_entry.id   AF-A0A6G3PW74-F1
#
_cell.length_a   1.000
_cell.length_b   1.000
_cell.length_c   1.000
_cell.angle_alpha   90.00
_cell.angle_beta   90.00
_cell.angle_gamma   90.00
#
_symmetry.space_group_name_H-M   'P 1'
#
loop_
_entity.id
_entity.type
_entity.pdbx_description
1 polymer ?
#
loop_
_entity_poly.entity_id
_entity_poly.type
_entity_poly.pdbx_seq_one_letter_code
_entity_poly.pdbx_strand_id
1 'polypeptide(L)'
;MEGTEKAGWAGVPDQWDEAVLATLFTQSGVGLVVLDPQLRLVRANAHFEGVATKEYIGRRFTDAFRLDDPEGSEELLKQVLAGRGPVRDHLVSGRLRTIPGDRQFQVSAYRLDAPGGDPDAPGGDGPGGPGQGHHGADAPA
;
A
#
# COMPACT_ATOMS: atom_id res chain seq x y z
N MET A 1 10.23 30.56 -25.51
CA MET A 1 8.89 30.00 -25.24
C MET A 1 9.02 28.50 -25.42
N GLU A 2 9.25 27.77 -24.35
CA GLU A 2 9.11 26.31 -24.35
C GLU A 2 8.51 25.96 -23.00
N GLY A 3 7.20 25.76 -23.01
CA GLY A 3 6.41 25.40 -21.84
C GLY A 3 6.48 23.90 -21.68
N THR A 4 7.04 23.48 -20.55
CA THR A 4 7.07 22.10 -20.08
C THR A 4 5.64 21.55 -19.97
N GLU A 5 5.34 20.52 -20.77
CA GLU A 5 4.12 19.73 -20.68
C GLU A 5 4.12 18.93 -19.36
N LYS A 6 3.37 19.44 -18.38
CA LYS A 6 2.96 18.68 -17.19
C LYS A 6 1.88 17.69 -17.63
N ALA A 7 2.27 16.46 -18.00
CA ALA A 7 1.37 15.33 -18.12
C ALA A 7 0.94 14.86 -16.71
N GLY A 8 0.13 15.68 -16.03
CA GLY A 8 -0.71 15.20 -14.94
C GLY A 8 -1.97 14.63 -15.55
N TRP A 9 -2.35 13.41 -15.17
CA TRP A 9 -3.71 12.91 -15.39
C TRP A 9 -4.68 13.83 -14.64
N ALA A 10 -5.10 14.90 -15.32
CA ALA A 10 -6.11 15.82 -14.85
C ALA A 10 -7.42 15.45 -15.55
N GLY A 11 -8.36 14.86 -14.80
CA GLY A 11 -9.77 14.91 -15.18
C GLY A 11 -10.47 13.59 -15.47
N VAL A 12 -10.18 12.53 -14.72
CA VAL A 12 -11.13 11.41 -14.65
C VAL A 12 -11.98 11.59 -13.38
N PRO A 13 -13.30 11.78 -13.51
CA PRO A 13 -14.14 11.99 -12.33
C PRO A 13 -14.10 10.77 -11.43
N ASP A 14 -14.16 10.95 -10.10
CA ASP A 14 -14.03 9.89 -9.09
C ASP A 14 -14.84 8.61 -9.39
N GLN A 15 -16.01 8.76 -10.04
CA GLN A 15 -16.85 7.64 -10.50
C GLN A 15 -16.14 6.65 -11.45
N TRP A 16 -15.19 7.13 -12.25
CA TRP A 16 -14.39 6.32 -13.16
C TRP A 16 -13.22 5.66 -12.44
N ASP A 17 -12.58 6.34 -11.49
CA ASP A 17 -11.55 5.72 -10.65
C ASP A 17 -12.13 4.56 -9.84
N GLU A 18 -13.34 4.74 -9.28
CA GLU A 18 -14.08 3.68 -8.61
C GLU A 18 -14.42 2.53 -9.57
N ALA A 19 -14.92 2.83 -10.76
CA ALA A 19 -15.25 1.81 -11.77
C ALA A 19 -14.01 1.04 -12.24
N VAL A 20 -12.87 1.72 -12.43
CA VAL A 20 -11.58 1.12 -12.79
C VAL A 20 -11.10 0.21 -11.67
N LEU A 21 -11.08 0.69 -10.42
CA LEU A 21 -10.70 -0.12 -9.26
C LEU A 21 -11.62 -1.35 -9.11
N ALA A 22 -12.94 -1.18 -9.23
CA ALA A 22 -13.89 -2.28 -9.17
C ALA A 22 -13.63 -3.31 -10.28
N THR A 23 -13.34 -2.85 -11.50
CA THR A 23 -13.01 -3.72 -12.64
C THR A 23 -11.70 -4.47 -12.41
N LEU A 24 -10.64 -3.80 -11.95
CA LEU A 24 -9.35 -4.43 -11.64
C LEU A 24 -9.53 -5.52 -10.57
N PHE A 25 -10.29 -5.26 -9.51
CA PHE A 25 -10.52 -6.27 -8.47
C PHE A 25 -11.43 -7.42 -8.91
N THR A 26 -12.24 -7.25 -9.97
CA THR A 26 -13.18 -8.28 -10.42
C THR A 26 -12.63 -9.11 -11.57
N GLN A 27 -11.92 -8.47 -12.51
CA GLN A 27 -11.54 -9.07 -13.80
C GLN A 27 -10.03 -9.33 -13.93
N SER A 28 -9.19 -8.81 -13.03
CA SER A 28 -7.76 -9.06 -13.09
C SER A 28 -7.44 -10.55 -12.93
N GLY A 29 -6.60 -11.06 -13.82
CA GLY A 29 -6.03 -12.41 -13.74
C GLY A 29 -4.83 -12.51 -12.78
N VAL A 30 -4.40 -11.41 -12.16
CA VAL A 30 -3.37 -11.41 -11.11
C VAL A 30 -4.00 -11.25 -9.73
N GLY A 31 -3.40 -11.88 -8.72
CA GLY A 31 -3.79 -11.71 -7.33
C GLY A 31 -3.53 -10.28 -6.87
N LEU A 32 -4.57 -9.59 -6.39
CA LEU A 32 -4.48 -8.23 -5.87
C LEU A 32 -4.83 -8.23 -4.38
N VAL A 33 -4.02 -7.52 -3.59
CA VAL A 33 -4.20 -7.33 -2.15
C VAL A 33 -3.90 -5.88 -1.78
N VAL A 34 -4.72 -5.33 -0.89
CA VAL A 34 -4.51 -4.05 -0.22
C VAL A 34 -4.30 -4.33 1.25
N LEU A 35 -3.23 -3.77 1.80
CA LEU A 35 -2.90 -3.85 3.21
C LEU A 35 -3.05 -2.46 3.86
N ASP A 36 -3.42 -2.44 5.13
CA ASP A 36 -3.32 -1.23 5.96
C ASP A 36 -1.86 -1.00 6.43
N PRO A 37 -1.54 0.14 7.08
CA PRO A 37 -0.21 0.40 7.62
C PRO A 37 0.26 -0.60 8.69
N GLN A 38 -0.65 -1.38 9.28
CA GLN A 38 -0.34 -2.47 10.20
C GLN A 38 -0.21 -3.83 9.48
N LEU A 39 -0.16 -3.82 8.14
CA LEU A 39 -0.04 -4.97 7.26
C LEU A 39 -1.20 -5.97 7.41
N ARG A 40 -2.40 -5.47 7.70
CA ARG A 40 -3.64 -6.26 7.71
C ARG A 40 -4.37 -6.14 6.39
N LEU A 41 -5.00 -7.22 5.94
CA LEU A 41 -5.73 -7.23 4.67
C LEU A 41 -6.96 -6.34 4.76
N VAL A 42 -7.04 -5.33 3.90
CA VAL A 42 -8.21 -4.45 3.76
C VAL A 42 -9.07 -4.90 2.59
N ARG A 43 -8.44 -5.36 1.51
CA ARG A 43 -9.11 -5.83 0.31
C ARG A 43 -8.26 -6.86 -0.40
N ALA A 44 -8.90 -7.82 -1.06
CA ALA A 44 -8.22 -8.69 -2.01
C ALA A 44 -9.22 -9.17 -3.08
N ASN A 45 -8.73 -9.64 -4.22
CA ASN A 45 -9.58 -10.22 -5.26
C ASN A 45 -9.74 -11.75 -5.13
N ALA A 46 -10.57 -12.37 -5.97
CA ALA A 46 -10.83 -13.81 -5.90
C ALA A 46 -9.64 -14.65 -6.40
N HIS A 47 -8.80 -14.12 -7.28
CA HIS A 47 -7.56 -14.76 -7.75
C HIS A 47 -6.51 -14.93 -6.65
N PHE A 48 -6.69 -14.21 -5.54
CA PHE A 48 -5.78 -14.20 -4.42
C PHE A 48 -5.77 -15.52 -3.62
N GLU A 49 -6.91 -16.21 -3.47
CA GLU A 49 -6.97 -17.51 -2.78
C GLU A 49 -8.20 -18.35 -3.13
N GLY A 50 -8.98 -17.99 -4.15
CA GLY A 50 -10.21 -18.73 -4.49
C GLY A 50 -11.30 -18.56 -3.43
N VAL A 51 -12.21 -17.62 -3.65
CA VAL A 51 -13.52 -17.44 -2.97
C VAL A 51 -13.50 -17.13 -1.45
N ALA A 52 -12.47 -17.52 -0.68
CA ALA A 52 -12.37 -17.29 0.77
C ALA A 52 -11.86 -15.89 1.18
N THR A 53 -11.69 -14.97 0.24
CA THR A 53 -11.03 -13.67 0.43
C THR A 53 -11.63 -12.82 1.56
N LYS A 54 -12.93 -12.95 1.85
CA LYS A 54 -13.59 -12.20 2.93
C LYS A 54 -13.15 -12.63 4.34
N GLU A 55 -12.73 -13.88 4.54
CA GLU A 55 -12.37 -14.39 5.87
C GLU A 55 -11.04 -13.84 6.39
N TYR A 56 -10.21 -13.30 5.49
CA TYR A 56 -8.89 -12.76 5.79
C TYR A 56 -8.87 -11.26 6.00
N ILE A 57 -9.97 -10.56 5.69
CA ILE A 57 -10.04 -9.11 5.90
C ILE A 57 -9.86 -8.81 7.40
N GLY A 58 -8.98 -7.87 7.73
CA GLY A 58 -8.57 -7.49 9.08
C GLY A 58 -7.47 -8.37 9.70
N ARG A 59 -7.16 -9.52 9.10
CA ARG A 59 -6.05 -10.39 9.55
C ARG A 59 -4.72 -9.86 9.03
N ARG A 60 -3.67 -10.12 9.79
CA ARG A 60 -2.31 -9.82 9.37
C ARG A 60 -1.95 -10.66 8.15
N PHE A 61 -1.18 -10.10 7.23
CA PHE A 61 -0.80 -10.81 6.02
C PHE A 61 -0.08 -12.14 6.35
N THR A 62 0.84 -12.18 7.32
CA THR A 62 1.52 -13.43 7.74
C THR A 62 0.57 -14.53 8.24
N ASP A 63 -0.65 -14.19 8.68
CA ASP A 63 -1.65 -15.19 9.10
C ASP A 63 -2.50 -15.66 7.92
N ALA A 64 -2.73 -14.77 6.96
CA ALA A 64 -3.45 -15.05 5.71
C ALA A 64 -2.59 -15.89 4.76
N PHE A 65 -1.33 -15.50 4.60
CA PHE A 65 -0.34 -16.12 3.73
C PHE A 65 0.58 -17.05 4.51
N ARG A 66 0.72 -18.31 4.06
CA ARG A 66 1.75 -19.21 4.59
C ARG A 66 3.02 -19.07 3.74
N LEU A 67 3.75 -17.98 3.94
CA LEU A 67 5.04 -17.75 3.27
C LEU A 67 6.14 -18.56 3.95
N ASP A 68 7.16 -18.92 3.19
CA ASP A 68 8.33 -19.64 3.70
C ASP A 68 9.23 -18.71 4.54
N ASP A 69 9.25 -17.41 4.21
CA ASP A 69 9.93 -16.34 4.97
C ASP A 69 8.95 -15.18 5.25
N PRO A 70 8.07 -15.33 6.26
CA PRO A 70 7.08 -14.32 6.58
C PRO A 70 7.70 -13.05 7.17
N GLU A 71 8.78 -13.18 7.97
CA GLU A 71 9.48 -12.05 8.57
C GLU A 71 10.21 -11.21 7.51
N GLY A 72 10.94 -11.83 6.58
CA GLY A 72 11.62 -11.11 5.50
C GLY A 72 10.64 -10.39 4.58
N SER A 73 9.51 -11.03 4.28
CA SER A 73 8.41 -10.43 3.51
C SER A 73 7.79 -9.23 4.25
N GLU A 74 7.66 -9.33 5.57
CA GLU A 74 7.13 -8.25 6.39
C GLU A 74 8.06 -7.04 6.41
N GLU A 75 9.35 -7.26 6.63
CA GLU A 75 10.35 -6.19 6.63
C GLU A 75 10.41 -5.49 5.27
N LEU A 76 10.29 -6.25 4.18
CA LEU A 76 10.19 -5.70 2.83
C LEU A 76 8.96 -4.78 2.68
N LEU A 77 7.79 -5.20 3.15
CA LEU A 77 6.57 -4.37 3.12
C LEU A 77 6.69 -3.13 4.01
N LYS A 78 7.34 -3.24 5.18
CA LYS A 78 7.62 -2.09 6.05
C LYS A 78 8.54 -1.07 5.37
N GLN A 79 9.53 -1.51 4.60
CA GLN A 79 10.40 -0.61 3.85
C GLN A 79 9.63 0.17 2.78
N VAL A 80 8.70 -0.49 2.08
CA VAL A 80 7.79 0.16 1.11
C VAL A 80 6.91 1.20 1.81
N LEU A 81 6.29 0.85 2.95
CA LEU A 81 5.50 1.79 3.74
C LEU A 81 6.32 3.00 4.22
N ALA A 82 7.56 2.76 4.66
CA ALA A 82 8.50 3.79 5.07
C ALA A 82 8.99 4.70 3.92
N GLY A 83 8.52 4.46 2.68
CA GLY A 83 8.87 5.29 1.52
C GLY A 83 10.27 5.01 0.98
N ARG A 84 10.86 3.83 1.25
CA ARG A 84 12.16 3.44 0.68
C ARG A 84 12.08 3.00 -0.79
N GLY A 85 10.93 3.20 -1.43
CA GLY A 85 10.63 2.83 -2.80
C GLY A 85 9.80 1.55 -2.91
N PRO A 86 9.21 1.28 -4.09
CA PRO A 86 8.43 0.08 -4.33
C PRO A 86 9.33 -1.15 -4.46
N VAL A 87 8.75 -2.30 -4.16
CA VAL A 87 9.35 -3.60 -4.49
C VAL A 87 8.76 -4.08 -5.82
N ARG A 88 9.63 -4.51 -6.73
CA ARG A 88 9.23 -5.03 -8.04
C ARG A 88 9.76 -6.44 -8.23
N ASP A 89 8.92 -7.27 -8.83
CA ASP A 89 9.27 -8.61 -9.31
C ASP A 89 10.01 -9.49 -8.29
N HIS A 90 9.64 -9.36 -7.01
CA HIS A 90 10.26 -10.11 -5.94
C HIS A 90 9.66 -11.52 -5.88
N LEU A 91 10.50 -12.55 -5.79
CA LEU A 91 10.04 -13.93 -5.76
C LEU A 91 9.84 -14.36 -4.30
N VAL A 92 8.59 -14.70 -3.95
CA VAL A 92 8.25 -15.27 -2.64
C VAL A 92 7.81 -16.71 -2.79
N SER A 93 8.30 -17.57 -1.92
CA SER A 93 7.83 -18.94 -1.81
C SER A 93 6.78 -19.05 -0.70
N GLY A 94 5.77 -19.86 -0.92
CA GLY A 94 4.77 -20.15 0.10
C GLY A 94 3.69 -21.10 -0.37
N ARG A 95 2.68 -21.25 0.48
CA ARG A 95 1.53 -22.11 0.26
C ARG A 95 0.23 -21.32 0.37
N LEU A 96 -0.61 -21.44 -0.64
CA LEU A 96 -1.99 -20.96 -0.57
C LEU A 96 -2.86 -22.03 0.10
N ARG A 97 -3.85 -21.62 0.87
CA ARG A 97 -4.69 -22.55 1.66
C ARG A 97 -5.57 -23.43 0.79
N THR A 98 -6.03 -22.92 -0.35
CA THR A 98 -6.96 -23.61 -1.25
C THR A 98 -6.27 -24.39 -2.36
N ILE A 99 -4.98 -24.14 -2.61
CA ILE A 99 -4.20 -24.80 -3.67
C ILE A 99 -3.08 -25.62 -3.04
N PRO A 100 -3.08 -26.96 -3.18
CA PRO A 100 -2.04 -27.81 -2.61
C PRO A 100 -0.66 -27.58 -3.24
N GLY A 101 0.37 -27.74 -2.40
CA GLY A 101 1.79 -27.74 -2.80
C GLY A 101 2.49 -26.39 -2.58
N ASP A 102 3.81 -26.44 -2.58
CA ASP A 102 4.64 -25.24 -2.48
C ASP A 102 4.66 -24.53 -3.84
N ARG A 103 4.68 -23.19 -3.79
CA ARG A 103 4.55 -22.33 -4.96
C ARG A 103 5.49 -21.14 -4.82
N GLN A 104 5.98 -20.68 -5.96
CA GLN A 104 6.68 -19.41 -6.06
C GLN A 104 5.78 -18.38 -6.73
N PHE A 105 5.71 -17.20 -6.15
CA PHE A 105 4.92 -16.07 -6.63
C PHE A 105 5.87 -14.91 -6.91
N GLN A 106 5.75 -14.31 -8.09
CA GLN A 106 6.38 -13.03 -8.37
C GLN A 106 5.44 -11.92 -7.87
N VAL A 107 5.89 -11.17 -6.88
CA VAL A 107 5.10 -10.12 -6.22
C VAL A 107 5.74 -8.75 -6.42
N SER A 108 4.89 -7.74 -6.60
CA SER A 108 5.29 -6.35 -6.57
C SER A 108 4.45 -5.62 -5.53
N ALA A 109 5.09 -4.77 -4.73
CA ALA A 109 4.46 -4.03 -3.65
C ALA A 109 4.70 -2.53 -3.82
N TYR A 110 3.61 -1.78 -3.78
CA TYR A 110 3.60 -0.33 -3.94
C TYR A 110 2.89 0.28 -2.74
N ARG A 111 3.43 1.39 -2.22
CA ARG A 111 2.71 2.17 -1.21
C ARG A 111 1.53 2.84 -1.89
N LEU A 112 0.37 2.81 -1.24
CA LEU A 112 -0.78 3.61 -1.64
C LEU A 112 -0.82 4.83 -0.72
N ASP A 113 -0.70 6.01 -1.30
CA ASP A 113 -0.88 7.26 -0.57
C ASP A 113 -2.36 7.55 -0.40
N ALA A 114 -2.71 8.22 0.71
CA ALA A 114 -4.07 8.67 0.92
C ALA A 114 -4.50 9.54 -0.27
N PRO A 115 -5.78 9.50 -0.68
CA PRO A 115 -6.27 10.35 -1.77
C PRO A 115 -5.92 11.82 -1.47
N GLY A 116 -5.16 12.45 -2.38
CA GLY A 116 -4.61 13.81 -2.23
C GLY A 116 -3.16 13.90 -1.74
N GLY A 117 -2.50 12.77 -1.44
CA GLY A 117 -1.07 12.69 -1.13
C GLY A 117 -0.20 12.60 -2.39
N ASP A 118 0.98 13.22 -2.34
CA ASP A 118 1.99 13.10 -3.39
C ASP A 118 2.61 11.69 -3.39
N PRO A 119 2.64 10.96 -4.53
CA PRO A 119 3.09 9.57 -4.61
C PRO A 119 4.60 9.38 -4.40
N ASP A 120 5.37 10.45 -4.45
CA ASP A 120 6.81 10.46 -4.24
C ASP A 120 7.20 11.10 -2.89
N ALA A 121 6.21 11.53 -2.09
CA ALA A 121 6.50 12.11 -0.78
C ALA A 121 7.08 11.05 0.17
N PRO A 122 8.23 11.31 0.81
CA PRO A 122 8.69 10.45 1.90
C PRO A 122 7.59 10.40 2.96
N GLY A 123 7.34 9.20 3.51
CA GLY A 123 6.24 8.97 4.45
C GLY A 123 6.20 10.06 5.51
N GLY A 124 5.13 10.87 5.45
CA GLY A 124 4.92 11.95 6.40
C GLY A 124 4.65 11.37 7.77
N ASP A 125 5.71 11.12 8.53
CA ASP A 125 5.65 11.19 9.98
C ASP A 125 5.42 12.67 10.28
N GLY A 126 4.17 13.04 10.53
CA GLY A 126 3.85 14.39 10.96
C GLY A 126 3.80 14.46 12.49
N PRO A 127 4.86 14.91 13.18
CA PRO A 127 4.71 15.49 14.49
C PRO A 127 4.91 17.01 14.43
N GLY A 128 3.98 17.73 15.06
CA GLY A 128 4.23 19.05 15.62
C GLY A 128 4.04 20.23 14.68
N GLY A 129 2.83 20.79 14.67
CA GLY A 129 2.67 22.19 14.29
C GLY A 129 3.48 23.08 15.25
N PRO A 130 4.30 24.02 14.75
CA PRO A 130 4.95 24.99 15.61
C PRO A 130 3.88 25.93 16.17
N GLY A 131 3.63 25.84 17.47
CA GLY A 131 2.96 26.89 18.22
C GLY A 131 3.81 28.16 18.13
N GLN A 132 3.40 29.08 17.24
CA GLN A 132 3.93 30.43 17.19
C GLN A 132 3.67 31.13 18.53
N GLY A 133 4.72 31.75 19.05
CA GLY A 133 4.72 32.38 20.36
C GLY A 133 3.99 33.72 20.42
N HIS A 134 3.84 34.21 21.65
CA HIS A 134 3.76 35.64 21.90
C HIS A 134 4.89 36.07 22.83
N HIS A 135 5.57 37.09 22.32
CA HIS A 135 6.68 37.85 22.87
C HIS A 135 6.25 38.65 24.10
N GLY A 136 7.18 38.87 25.03
CA GLY A 136 6.99 39.75 26.18
C GLY A 136 8.22 39.79 27.08
N ALA A 137 9.34 40.27 26.53
CA ALA A 137 10.44 40.78 27.33
C ALA A 137 9.98 42.04 28.08
N ASP A 138 10.22 42.13 29.38
CA ASP A 138 10.96 43.23 30.01
C ASP A 138 11.13 42.95 31.52
N ALA A 139 12.38 42.74 31.93
CA ALA A 139 12.88 43.13 33.25
C ALA A 139 13.56 44.49 33.03
N PRO A 140 13.63 45.45 33.99
CA PRO A 140 14.28 45.17 35.28
C PRO A 140 13.88 46.06 36.49
N ALA A 141 14.41 45.64 37.65
CA ALA A 141 15.04 46.40 38.75
C ALA A 141 14.61 45.90 40.13
#